data_AF-A0AAW9LIL1-F1
#
_entry.id   AF-A0AAW9LIL1-F1
#
_cell.length_a   1.000
_cell.length_b   1.000
_cell.length_c   1.000
_cell.angle_alpha   90.00
_cell.angle_beta   90.00
_cell.angle_gamma   90.00
#
_symmetry.space_group_name_H-M   'P 1'
#
loop_
_entity.id
_entity.type
_entity.pdbx_description
1 polymer ?
#
loop_
_entity_poly.entity_id
_entity_poly.type
_entity_poly.pdbx_seq_one_letter_code
_entity_poly.pdbx_strand_id
1 'polypeptide(L)'
;MAEEFSKKKLLQGVIFTLLITIATGLGNVLSAFFMLDVKKQETEDNRLADARRHATELHCMKLEQSASLAAEIVFRADRGYPNRVTLSDLIYGGEMPAKRVYDEKIEEEQRDLEHKVFGLLPYLLPDEAQVMEKITLQHIVVTGMRTSKVPVERRAPPSEGGFNFNNEMNELRSAGSRMGQMFREKCMSMK
;
A
#
# COMPACT_ATOMS: atom_id res chain seq x y z
N MET A 1 7.23 82.40 37.09
CA MET A 1 8.08 81.67 36.12
C MET A 1 8.34 80.21 36.53
N ALA A 2 8.60 79.88 37.80
CA ALA A 2 8.86 78.48 38.21
C ALA A 2 7.64 77.54 38.13
N GLU A 3 6.42 78.01 38.42
CA GLU A 3 5.21 77.18 38.38
C GLU A 3 4.76 76.78 36.97
N GLU A 4 4.88 77.67 35.97
CA GLU A 4 4.55 77.34 34.58
C GLU A 4 5.51 76.29 33.99
N PHE A 5 6.77 76.33 34.39
CA PHE A 5 7.78 75.37 33.94
C PHE A 5 7.53 73.96 34.52
N SER A 6 7.05 73.90 35.76
CA SER A 6 6.65 72.66 36.43
C SER A 6 5.41 72.02 35.77
N LYS A 7 4.35 72.81 35.50
CA LYS A 7 3.14 72.33 34.82
C LYS A 7 3.41 71.82 33.40
N LYS A 8 4.29 72.48 32.63
CA LYS A 8 4.67 72.01 31.28
C LYS A 8 5.41 70.67 31.30
N LYS A 9 6.34 70.46 32.23
CA LYS A 9 7.03 69.16 32.39
C LYS A 9 6.08 68.05 32.85
N LEU A 10 5.12 68.37 33.71
CA LEU A 10 4.13 67.41 34.21
C LEU A 10 3.15 67.00 33.11
N LEU A 11 2.68 67.96 32.30
CA LEU A 11 1.84 67.69 31.13
C LEU A 11 2.57 66.83 30.07
N GLN A 12 3.85 67.13 29.82
CA GLN A 12 4.69 66.37 28.89
C GLN A 12 4.93 64.94 29.39
N GLY A 13 5.09 64.74 30.70
CA GLY A 13 5.19 63.42 31.33
C GLY A 13 3.91 62.59 31.16
N VAL A 14 2.73 63.20 31.36
CA VAL A 14 1.42 62.54 31.18
C VAL A 14 1.20 62.12 29.72
N ILE A 15 1.55 62.98 28.77
CA ILE A 15 1.43 62.66 27.33
C ILE A 15 2.34 61.49 26.96
N PHE A 16 3.60 61.48 27.43
CA PHE A 16 4.52 60.37 27.19
C PHE A 16 4.04 59.06 27.82
N THR A 17 3.52 59.09 29.05
CA THR A 17 2.97 57.88 29.68
C THR A 17 1.77 57.37 28.91
N LEU A 18 0.86 58.24 28.45
CA LEU A 18 -0.28 57.84 27.64
C LEU A 18 0.14 57.16 26.32
N LEU A 19 1.12 57.76 25.62
CA LEU A 19 1.66 57.20 24.37
C LEU A 19 2.34 55.85 24.59
N ILE A 20 3.14 55.71 25.65
CA ILE A 20 3.78 54.44 26.01
C ILE A 20 2.70 53.39 26.33
N THR A 21 1.66 53.75 27.08
CA THR A 21 0.58 52.81 27.45
C THR A 21 -0.18 52.32 26.21
N ILE A 22 -0.48 53.21 25.26
CA ILE A 22 -1.14 52.87 23.99
C ILE A 22 -0.24 51.99 23.12
N ALA A 23 1.04 52.33 22.99
CA ALA A 23 2.00 51.55 22.22
C ALA A 23 2.19 50.13 22.80
N THR A 24 2.25 50.03 24.13
CA THR A 24 2.39 48.74 24.83
C THR A 24 1.10 47.91 24.69
N GLY A 25 -0.07 48.53 24.80
CA GLY A 25 -1.36 47.88 24.60
C GLY A 25 -1.54 47.34 23.18
N LEU A 26 -1.23 48.16 22.16
CA LEU A 26 -1.27 47.75 20.75
C LEU A 26 -0.26 46.64 20.44
N GLY A 27 0.96 46.73 20.97
CA GLY A 27 1.98 45.69 20.82
C GLY A 27 1.55 44.35 21.41
N ASN A 28 0.90 44.35 22.57
CA ASN A 28 0.38 43.14 23.20
C ASN A 28 -0.78 42.51 22.41
N VAL A 29 -1.69 43.32 21.86
CA VAL A 29 -2.82 42.81 21.06
C VAL A 29 -2.33 42.23 19.73
N LEU A 30 -1.43 42.93 19.03
CA LEU A 30 -0.86 42.46 17.77
C LEU A 30 -0.06 41.18 17.97
N SER A 31 0.80 41.11 18.99
CA SER A 31 1.57 39.90 19.31
C SER A 31 0.67 38.72 19.67
N ALA A 32 -0.42 38.94 20.43
CA ALA A 32 -1.40 37.89 20.71
C ALA A 32 -2.13 37.41 19.44
N PHE A 33 -2.50 38.32 18.53
CA PHE A 33 -3.11 37.96 17.25
C PHE A 33 -2.17 37.12 16.37
N PHE A 34 -0.91 37.53 16.22
CA PHE A 34 0.08 36.75 15.47
C PHE A 34 0.34 35.39 16.11
N MET A 35 0.41 35.32 17.44
CA MET A 35 0.63 34.06 18.15
C MET A 35 -0.55 33.09 18.00
N LEU A 36 -1.79 33.58 17.96
CA LEU A 36 -2.98 32.77 17.70
C LEU A 36 -3.01 32.24 16.26
N ASP A 37 -2.65 33.07 15.29
CA ASP A 37 -2.62 32.69 13.88
C ASP A 37 -1.54 31.63 13.61
N VAL A 38 -0.34 31.80 14.18
CA VAL A 38 0.74 30.81 14.13
C VAL A 38 0.30 29.49 14.80
N LYS A 39 -0.34 29.54 15.97
CA LYS A 39 -0.86 28.34 16.62
C LYS A 39 -1.93 27.64 15.78
N LYS A 40 -2.82 28.40 15.15
CA LYS A 40 -3.85 27.84 14.28
C LYS A 40 -3.20 27.13 13.09
N GLN A 41 -2.24 27.78 12.44
CA GLN A 41 -1.50 27.19 11.33
C GLN A 41 -0.74 25.93 11.75
N GLU A 42 -0.07 25.94 12.91
CA GLU A 42 0.61 24.76 13.48
C GLU A 42 -0.36 23.60 13.74
N THR A 43 -1.58 23.88 14.22
CA THR A 43 -2.59 22.81 14.43
C THR A 43 -3.11 22.23 13.12
N GLU A 44 -3.26 23.03 12.08
CA GLU A 44 -3.67 22.57 10.75
C GLU A 44 -2.56 21.74 10.10
N ASP A 45 -1.32 22.19 10.18
CA ASP A 45 -0.14 21.47 9.69
C ASP A 45 0.05 20.13 10.42
N ASN A 46 -0.12 20.11 11.74
CA ASN A 46 -0.05 18.87 12.53
C ASN A 46 -1.15 17.88 12.13
N ARG A 47 -2.38 18.35 11.90
CA ARG A 47 -3.48 17.50 11.44
C ARG A 47 -3.21 16.90 10.06
N LEU A 48 -2.66 17.70 9.14
CA LEU A 48 -2.28 17.23 7.81
C LEU A 48 -1.13 16.22 7.89
N ALA A 49 -0.15 16.46 8.78
CA ALA A 49 0.94 15.53 9.02
C ALA A 49 0.43 14.20 9.59
N ASP A 50 -0.47 14.23 10.57
CA ASP A 50 -1.06 13.02 11.16
C ASP A 50 -1.93 12.26 10.14
N ALA A 51 -2.72 12.96 9.33
CA ALA A 51 -3.48 12.34 8.25
C ALA A 51 -2.56 11.63 7.23
N ARG A 52 -1.42 12.26 6.89
CA ARG A 52 -0.41 11.63 6.02
C ARG A 52 0.23 10.40 6.67
N ARG A 53 0.58 10.48 7.96
CA ARG A 53 1.13 9.33 8.71
C ARG A 53 0.15 8.17 8.69
N HIS A 54 -1.11 8.40 9.03
CA HIS A 54 -2.13 7.36 8.98
C HIS A 54 -2.36 6.80 7.57
N ALA A 55 -2.30 7.63 6.53
CA ALA A 55 -2.37 7.16 5.15
C ALA A 55 -1.18 6.24 4.80
N THR A 56 0.04 6.60 5.24
CA THR A 56 1.23 5.78 5.03
C THR A 56 1.18 4.48 5.82
N GLU A 57 0.75 4.51 7.09
CA GLU A 57 0.56 3.31 7.92
C GLU A 57 -0.47 2.37 7.30
N LEU A 58 -1.62 2.90 6.88
CA LEU A 58 -2.66 2.13 6.21
C LEU A 58 -2.15 1.52 4.91
N HIS A 59 -1.45 2.31 4.10
CA HIS A 59 -0.85 1.84 2.87
C HIS A 59 0.12 0.68 3.13
N CYS A 60 1.01 0.82 4.11
CA CYS A 60 1.96 -0.23 4.44
C CYS A 60 1.30 -1.51 4.98
N MET A 61 0.26 -1.38 5.81
CA MET A 61 -0.55 -2.52 6.24
C MET A 61 -1.22 -3.23 5.06
N LYS A 62 -1.74 -2.46 4.10
CA LYS A 62 -2.39 -3.02 2.90
C LYS A 62 -1.40 -3.63 1.92
N LEU A 63 -0.19 -3.07 1.85
CA LEU A 63 0.90 -3.60 1.07
C LEU A 63 1.42 -4.92 1.65
N GLU A 64 1.51 -5.03 2.98
CA GLU A 64 1.80 -6.27 3.69
C GLU A 64 0.74 -7.35 3.42
N GLN A 65 -0.54 -6.99 3.56
CA GLN A 65 -1.66 -7.89 3.25
C GLN A 65 -1.59 -8.39 1.80
N SER A 66 -1.25 -7.50 0.87
CA SER A 66 -1.11 -7.84 -0.55
C SER A 66 0.09 -8.75 -0.81
N ALA A 67 1.23 -8.50 -0.17
CA ALA A 67 2.40 -9.37 -0.26
C ALA A 67 2.15 -10.76 0.34
N SER A 68 1.42 -10.84 1.46
CA SER A 68 1.02 -12.09 2.09
C SER A 68 0.05 -12.87 1.21
N LEU A 69 -0.95 -12.20 0.65
CA LEU A 69 -1.90 -12.80 -0.29
C LEU A 69 -1.22 -13.27 -1.58
N ALA A 70 -0.29 -12.49 -2.12
CA ALA A 70 0.54 -12.90 -3.26
C ALA A 70 1.34 -14.18 -2.95
N ALA A 71 1.93 -14.28 -1.76
CA ALA A 71 2.62 -15.48 -1.33
C ALA A 71 1.67 -16.68 -1.17
N GLU A 72 0.45 -16.47 -0.66
CA GLU A 72 -0.59 -17.50 -0.58
C GLU A 72 -0.99 -18.00 -1.98
N ILE A 73 -1.25 -17.09 -2.93
CA ILE A 73 -1.59 -17.43 -4.31
C ILE A 73 -0.47 -18.26 -4.94
N VAL A 74 0.78 -17.82 -4.83
CA VAL A 74 1.94 -18.58 -5.34
C VAL A 74 2.03 -19.94 -4.67
N PHE A 75 1.86 -20.02 -3.36
CA PHE A 75 1.93 -21.27 -2.61
C PHE A 75 0.81 -22.25 -3.01
N ARG A 76 -0.42 -21.77 -3.17
CA ARG A 76 -1.57 -22.57 -3.63
C ARG A 76 -1.35 -23.04 -5.05
N ALA A 77 -0.89 -22.16 -5.94
CA ALA A 77 -0.49 -22.52 -7.29
C ALA A 77 0.67 -23.54 -7.32
N ASP A 78 1.62 -23.48 -6.39
CA ASP A 78 2.78 -24.37 -6.39
C ASP A 78 2.51 -25.73 -5.70
N ARG A 79 1.79 -25.73 -4.58
CA ARG A 79 1.58 -26.92 -3.71
C ARG A 79 0.13 -27.36 -3.57
N GLY A 80 -0.83 -26.45 -3.74
CA GLY A 80 -2.26 -26.67 -3.47
C GLY A 80 -2.99 -27.47 -4.54
N TYR A 81 -2.40 -27.64 -5.72
CA TYR A 81 -3.01 -28.37 -6.84
C TYR A 81 -2.19 -29.61 -7.25
N PRO A 82 -2.04 -30.60 -6.35
CA PRO A 82 -1.19 -31.75 -6.56
C PRO A 82 -1.88 -32.81 -7.43
N ASN A 83 -1.40 -32.94 -8.66
CA ASN A 83 -0.82 -34.24 -9.01
C ASN A 83 0.65 -34.10 -8.61
N ARG A 84 1.01 -34.52 -7.38
CA ARG A 84 2.40 -34.44 -6.91
C ARG A 84 3.22 -35.46 -7.70
N VAL A 85 3.78 -35.03 -8.84
CA VAL A 85 4.73 -35.83 -9.61
C VAL A 85 6.07 -35.79 -8.87
N THR A 86 6.50 -36.91 -8.32
CA THR A 86 7.82 -37.07 -7.73
C THR A 86 8.86 -37.37 -8.81
N LEU A 87 10.15 -37.10 -8.54
CA LEU A 87 11.23 -37.43 -9.48
C LEU A 87 11.22 -38.92 -9.86
N SER A 88 10.82 -39.79 -8.93
CA SER A 88 10.56 -41.21 -9.17
C SER A 88 9.45 -41.44 -10.20
N ASP A 89 8.35 -40.70 -10.17
CA ASP A 89 7.24 -40.86 -11.11
C ASP A 89 7.65 -40.49 -12.54
N LEU A 90 8.56 -39.50 -12.70
CA LEU A 90 9.12 -39.10 -13.99
C LEU A 90 10.12 -40.11 -14.57
N ILE A 91 10.91 -40.76 -13.70
CA ILE A 91 11.97 -41.68 -14.12
C ILE A 91 11.41 -43.08 -14.41
N TYR A 92 10.43 -43.53 -13.63
CA TYR A 92 9.95 -44.92 -13.68
C TYR A 92 8.61 -45.08 -14.41
N GLY A 93 7.99 -43.99 -14.90
CA GLY A 93 6.77 -44.06 -15.71
C GLY A 93 5.57 -44.66 -14.98
N GLY A 94 5.44 -44.39 -13.68
CA GLY A 94 4.29 -44.84 -12.88
C GLY A 94 3.00 -44.10 -13.25
N GLU A 95 1.84 -44.72 -12.97
CA GLU A 95 0.54 -44.03 -13.09
C GLU A 95 0.57 -42.72 -12.31
N MET A 96 0.24 -41.61 -12.98
CA MET A 96 0.17 -40.33 -12.30
C MET A 96 -0.85 -40.40 -11.17
N PRO A 97 -0.51 -39.89 -9.97
CA PRO A 97 -1.43 -39.92 -8.84
C PRO A 97 -2.72 -39.20 -9.21
N ALA A 98 -3.86 -39.84 -8.88
CA ALA A 98 -5.17 -39.26 -9.11
C ALA A 98 -5.27 -37.88 -8.42
N LYS A 99 -5.93 -36.95 -9.12
CA LYS A 99 -6.13 -35.57 -8.67
C LYS A 99 -6.82 -35.57 -7.30
N ARG A 100 -6.12 -35.06 -6.28
CA ARG A 100 -6.61 -35.09 -4.87
C ARG A 100 -7.69 -34.06 -4.58
N VAL A 101 -7.84 -33.05 -5.42
CA VAL A 101 -8.76 -31.92 -5.24
C VAL A 101 -9.59 -31.77 -6.53
N TYR A 102 -10.90 -31.77 -6.37
CA TYR A 102 -11.84 -31.59 -7.47
C TYR A 102 -11.72 -30.20 -8.09
N ASP A 103 -11.92 -30.13 -9.40
CA ASP A 103 -11.80 -28.92 -10.21
C ASP A 103 -12.70 -27.79 -9.69
N GLU A 104 -13.90 -28.13 -9.24
CA GLU A 104 -14.85 -27.16 -8.67
C GLU A 104 -14.29 -26.43 -7.45
N LYS A 105 -13.59 -27.18 -6.57
CA LYS A 105 -12.96 -26.61 -5.37
C LYS A 105 -11.76 -25.74 -5.73
N ILE A 106 -11.03 -26.10 -6.78
CA ILE A 106 -9.90 -25.32 -7.30
C ILE A 106 -10.38 -23.95 -7.81
N GLU A 107 -11.47 -23.95 -8.58
CA GLU A 107 -12.08 -22.73 -9.12
C GLU A 107 -12.79 -21.88 -8.05
N GLU A 108 -13.31 -22.52 -7.00
CA GLU A 108 -13.81 -21.81 -5.81
C GLU A 108 -12.68 -21.10 -5.05
N GLU A 109 -11.61 -21.81 -4.71
CA GLU A 109 -10.43 -21.22 -4.02
C GLU A 109 -9.82 -20.07 -4.84
N GLN A 110 -9.77 -20.20 -6.18
CA GLN A 110 -9.30 -19.13 -7.05
C GLN A 110 -10.20 -17.89 -6.99
N ARG A 111 -11.53 -18.03 -7.06
CA ARG A 111 -12.47 -16.91 -6.94
C ARG A 111 -12.39 -16.21 -5.58
N ASP A 112 -12.23 -16.97 -4.50
CA ASP A 112 -12.05 -16.40 -3.16
C ASP A 112 -10.78 -15.56 -3.05
N LEU A 113 -9.68 -16.04 -3.62
CA LEU A 113 -8.42 -15.30 -3.66
C LEU A 113 -8.53 -14.04 -4.52
N GLU A 114 -9.21 -14.10 -5.65
CA GLU A 114 -9.48 -12.91 -6.50
C GLU A 114 -10.29 -11.86 -5.76
N HIS A 115 -11.35 -12.26 -5.06
CA HIS A 115 -12.16 -11.34 -4.29
C HIS A 115 -11.32 -10.59 -3.24
N LYS A 116 -10.40 -11.30 -2.57
CA LYS A 116 -9.44 -10.68 -1.64
C LYS A 116 -8.51 -9.69 -2.34
N VAL A 117 -8.02 -10.02 -3.55
CA VAL A 117 -7.18 -9.10 -4.34
C VAL A 117 -7.95 -7.82 -4.68
N PHE A 118 -9.18 -7.92 -5.18
CA PHE A 118 -10.00 -6.76 -5.53
C PHE A 118 -10.25 -5.83 -4.32
N GLY A 119 -10.37 -6.39 -3.12
CA GLY A 119 -10.49 -5.62 -1.88
C GLY A 119 -9.21 -4.83 -1.51
N LEU A 120 -8.05 -5.21 -2.06
CA LEU A 120 -6.75 -4.58 -1.75
C LEU A 120 -6.31 -3.57 -2.80
N LEU A 121 -6.68 -3.76 -4.08
CA LEU A 121 -6.28 -2.89 -5.20
C LEU A 121 -6.45 -1.38 -4.94
N PRO A 122 -7.56 -0.88 -4.34
CA PRO A 122 -7.73 0.56 -4.12
C PRO A 122 -6.72 1.21 -3.16
N TYR A 123 -6.00 0.39 -2.38
CA TYR A 123 -5.03 0.85 -1.39
C TYR A 123 -3.59 0.78 -1.88
N LEU A 124 -3.38 0.20 -3.08
CA LEU A 124 -2.08 0.03 -3.70
C LEU A 124 -1.75 1.20 -4.62
N LEU A 125 -0.46 1.51 -4.73
CA LEU A 125 0.03 2.44 -5.74
C LEU A 125 -0.06 1.80 -7.14
N PRO A 126 -0.05 2.59 -8.23
CA PRO A 126 -0.23 2.05 -9.59
C PRO A 126 0.75 0.94 -9.97
N ASP A 127 2.01 1.04 -9.55
CA ASP A 127 3.04 0.03 -9.79
C ASP A 127 2.79 -1.27 -9.01
N GLU A 128 2.27 -1.17 -7.79
CA GLU A 128 1.92 -2.31 -6.94
C GLU A 128 0.66 -3.01 -7.42
N ALA A 129 -0.37 -2.23 -7.78
CA ALA A 129 -1.61 -2.72 -8.34
C ALA A 129 -1.34 -3.51 -9.62
N GLN A 130 -0.47 -3.00 -10.51
CA GLN A 130 -0.07 -3.70 -11.73
C GLN A 130 0.58 -5.07 -11.44
N VAL A 131 1.46 -5.15 -10.43
CA VAL A 131 2.06 -6.43 -10.03
C VAL A 131 0.98 -7.38 -9.51
N MET A 132 0.03 -6.87 -8.73
CA MET A 132 -1.04 -7.66 -8.14
C MET A 132 -2.06 -8.15 -9.18
N GLU A 133 -2.38 -7.32 -10.18
CA GLU A 133 -3.14 -7.70 -11.37
C GLU A 133 -2.42 -8.78 -12.17
N LYS A 134 -1.09 -8.65 -12.38
CA LYS A 134 -0.30 -9.67 -13.06
C LYS A 134 -0.35 -11.02 -12.33
N ILE A 135 -0.22 -11.02 -11.00
CA ILE A 135 -0.34 -12.24 -10.19
C ILE A 135 -1.72 -12.87 -10.38
N THR A 136 -2.77 -12.06 -10.37
CA THR A 136 -4.16 -12.52 -10.52
C THR A 136 -4.37 -13.17 -11.89
N LEU A 137 -3.98 -12.47 -12.96
CA LEU A 137 -4.07 -13.00 -14.33
C LEU A 137 -3.31 -14.32 -14.48
N GLN A 138 -2.09 -14.39 -13.94
CA GLN A 138 -1.31 -15.62 -14.05
C GLN A 138 -1.88 -16.77 -13.21
N HIS A 139 -2.47 -16.47 -12.05
CA HIS A 139 -3.18 -17.47 -11.28
C HIS A 139 -4.41 -18.02 -12.00
N ILE A 140 -5.18 -17.18 -12.71
CA ILE A 140 -6.29 -17.61 -13.57
C ILE A 140 -5.80 -18.57 -14.64
N VAL A 141 -4.76 -18.19 -15.38
CA VAL A 141 -4.23 -19.00 -16.50
C VAL A 141 -3.72 -20.35 -16.00
N VAL A 142 -2.93 -20.36 -14.93
CA VAL A 142 -2.43 -21.59 -14.28
C VAL A 142 -3.58 -22.49 -13.81
N THR A 143 -4.62 -21.89 -13.24
CA THR A 143 -5.81 -22.61 -12.78
C THR A 143 -6.58 -23.21 -13.95
N GLY A 144 -6.85 -22.43 -14.99
CA GLY A 144 -7.54 -22.88 -16.19
C GLY A 144 -6.78 -24.00 -16.92
N MET A 145 -5.44 -23.94 -16.98
CA MET A 145 -4.65 -25.05 -17.52
C MET A 145 -4.80 -26.35 -16.73
N ARG A 146 -5.06 -26.26 -15.42
CA ARG A 146 -5.20 -27.42 -14.52
C ARG A 146 -6.60 -28.00 -14.45
N THR A 147 -7.63 -27.17 -14.64
CA THR A 147 -9.03 -27.62 -14.66
C THR A 147 -9.56 -27.84 -16.08
N SER A 148 -8.76 -27.52 -17.09
CA SER A 148 -9.14 -27.75 -18.49
C SER A 148 -9.33 -29.24 -18.77
N LYS A 149 -10.53 -29.55 -19.29
CA LYS A 149 -10.92 -30.87 -19.81
C LYS A 149 -10.28 -31.20 -21.16
N VAL A 150 -9.57 -30.23 -21.77
CA VAL A 150 -8.87 -30.43 -23.04
C VAL A 150 -7.58 -31.21 -22.77
N PRO A 151 -7.38 -32.38 -23.41
CA PRO A 151 -6.14 -33.16 -23.30
C PRO A 151 -4.92 -32.30 -23.66
N VAL A 152 -3.79 -32.54 -22.99
CA VAL A 152 -2.57 -31.71 -23.15
C VAL A 152 -2.09 -31.71 -24.60
N GLU A 153 -2.25 -32.82 -25.32
CA GLU A 153 -1.84 -33.03 -26.71
C GLU A 153 -2.68 -32.23 -27.71
N ARG A 154 -3.87 -31.76 -27.30
CA ARG A 154 -4.78 -30.96 -28.14
C ARG A 154 -4.72 -29.47 -27.82
N ARG A 155 -3.90 -29.06 -26.86
CA ARG A 155 -3.73 -27.64 -26.51
C ARG A 155 -2.81 -26.99 -27.53
N ALA A 156 -3.12 -25.75 -27.92
CA ALA A 156 -2.25 -24.97 -28.79
C ALA A 156 -0.85 -24.87 -28.16
N PRO A 157 0.23 -25.08 -28.92
CA PRO A 157 1.58 -24.86 -28.42
C PRO A 157 1.84 -23.35 -28.21
N PRO A 158 2.86 -22.98 -27.42
CA PRO A 158 3.20 -21.57 -27.20
C PRO A 158 3.50 -20.77 -28.47
N SER A 159 4.03 -21.43 -29.51
CA SER A 159 4.28 -20.82 -30.82
C SER A 159 3.00 -20.38 -31.55
N GLU A 160 1.84 -20.92 -31.17
CA GLU A 160 0.52 -20.62 -31.72
C GLU A 160 -0.33 -19.78 -30.76
N GLY A 161 0.29 -19.20 -29.72
CA GLY A 161 -0.41 -18.41 -28.69
C GLY A 161 -0.99 -19.23 -27.54
N GLY A 162 -0.62 -20.51 -27.43
CA GLY A 162 -0.94 -21.32 -26.27
C GLY A 162 -0.11 -20.98 -25.03
N PHE A 163 -0.54 -21.49 -23.88
CA PHE A 163 0.15 -21.25 -22.61
C PHE A 163 1.09 -22.41 -22.26
N ASN A 164 2.27 -22.08 -21.72
CA ASN A 164 3.19 -23.06 -21.16
C ASN A 164 3.12 -23.01 -19.63
N PHE A 165 2.68 -24.11 -19.02
CA PHE A 165 2.51 -24.19 -17.58
C PHE A 165 3.74 -23.75 -16.77
N ASN A 166 4.95 -24.16 -17.16
CA ASN A 166 6.17 -23.82 -16.44
C ASN A 166 6.52 -22.34 -16.57
N ASN A 167 6.27 -21.75 -17.74
CA ASN A 167 6.49 -20.32 -17.96
C ASN A 167 5.51 -19.51 -17.11
N GLU A 168 4.21 -19.81 -17.17
CA GLU A 168 3.21 -19.08 -16.39
C GLU A 168 3.45 -19.21 -14.88
N MET A 169 3.84 -20.40 -14.41
CA MET A 169 4.23 -20.59 -13.01
C MET A 169 5.46 -19.78 -12.61
N ASN A 170 6.47 -19.68 -13.49
CA ASN A 170 7.66 -18.88 -13.22
C ASN A 170 7.33 -17.39 -13.21
N GLU A 171 6.46 -16.92 -14.10
CA GLU A 171 5.96 -15.55 -14.08
C GLU A 171 5.19 -15.24 -12.79
N LEU A 172 4.31 -16.17 -12.36
CA LEU A 172 3.55 -16.05 -11.13
C LEU A 172 4.47 -15.94 -9.90
N ARG A 173 5.48 -16.82 -9.81
CA ARG A 173 6.50 -16.78 -8.73
C ARG A 173 7.28 -15.47 -8.74
N SER A 174 7.68 -15.01 -9.92
CA SER A 174 8.45 -13.78 -10.08
C SER A 174 7.63 -12.56 -9.65
N ALA A 175 6.36 -12.48 -10.06
CA ALA A 175 5.47 -11.41 -9.67
C ALA A 175 5.16 -11.43 -8.16
N GLY A 176 4.90 -12.62 -7.58
CA GLY A 176 4.70 -12.76 -6.13
C GLY A 176 5.94 -12.35 -5.32
N SER A 177 7.14 -12.74 -5.77
CA SER A 177 8.40 -12.30 -5.17
C SER A 177 8.57 -10.78 -5.24
N ARG A 178 8.22 -10.19 -6.39
CA ARG A 178 8.25 -8.73 -6.59
C ARG A 178 7.32 -8.01 -5.62
N MET A 179 6.11 -8.52 -5.39
CA MET A 179 5.17 -7.95 -4.43
C MET A 179 5.76 -7.92 -3.01
N GLY A 180 6.37 -9.03 -2.58
CA GLY A 180 7.06 -9.10 -1.29
C GLY A 180 8.29 -8.20 -1.21
N GLN A 181 9.01 -7.99 -2.32
CA GLN A 181 10.12 -7.05 -2.39
C GLN A 181 9.64 -5.60 -2.22
N MET A 182 8.57 -5.21 -2.91
CA MET A 182 8.01 -3.86 -2.82
C MET A 182 7.57 -3.53 -1.39
N PHE A 183 6.93 -4.47 -0.69
CA PHE A 183 6.62 -4.32 0.73
C PHE A 183 7.89 -4.06 1.58
N ARG A 184 8.93 -4.89 1.41
CA ARG A 184 10.18 -4.72 2.17
C ARG A 184 10.86 -3.39 1.89
N GLU A 185 10.92 -2.98 0.64
CA GLU A 185 11.58 -1.74 0.21
C GLU A 185 10.81 -0.49 0.64
N LYS A 186 9.48 -0.51 0.58
CA LYS A 186 8.67 0.69 0.88
C LYS A 186 8.30 0.82 2.36
N CYS A 187 8.14 -0.30 3.07
CA CYS A 187 7.55 -0.30 4.41
C CYS A 187 8.42 -0.91 5.51
N MET A 188 9.45 -1.69 5.16
CA MET A 188 10.37 -2.27 6.16
C MET A 188 11.80 -1.74 6.09
N SER A 189 12.20 -1.07 5.01
CA SER A 189 13.51 -0.44 4.96
C SER A 189 13.49 0.79 5.89
N MET A 190 14.03 0.64 7.09
CA MET A 190 14.31 1.78 7.95
C MET A 190 15.37 2.66 7.27
N LYS A 191 15.00 3.89 6.94
CA LYS A 191 15.92 5.01 6.82
C LYS A 191 15.58 6.02 7.90
#